data_AF-A0AA94M467-F1
#
_entry.id   AF-A0AA94M467-F1
#
_cell.length_a   1.000
_cell.length_b   1.000
_cell.length_c   1.000
_cell.angle_alpha   90.00
_cell.angle_beta   90.00
_cell.angle_gamma   90.00
#
_symmetry.space_group_name_H-M   'P 1'
#
loop_
_entity.id
_entity.type
_entity.pdbx_description
1 polymer ?
#
loop_
_entity_poly.entity_id
_entity_poly.type
_entity_poly.pdbx_seq_one_letter_code
_entity_poly.pdbx_strand_id
1 'polypeptide(L)'
;MTRTLKEITETLTELKTNNLEAIKQVEAEIDKTNRAIAKAQQQQAEAQEADDMKVYEKASNSLWKANTTLEFLKNKLDKLNEPLLSQAEAMDIKAEIEDIFDSKNKEYFKKAYELVKALTDKAEQSSADINEANSLLEVLHYDIMKHPKTWTLGTDTDITKHKDVFGLYFNTISSTNFIQAVLKQGGNNND
;
A
#
# COMPACT_ATOMS: atom_id res chain seq x y z
N MET A 1 -7.10 -13.28 18.76
CA MET A 1 -7.81 -12.17 18.09
C MET A 1 -6.83 -11.57 17.10
N THR A 2 -7.18 -11.52 15.81
CA THR A 2 -6.36 -10.86 14.79
C THR A 2 -6.47 -9.36 14.98
N ARG A 3 -5.34 -8.65 15.03
CA ARG A 3 -5.29 -7.20 15.12
C ARG A 3 -5.78 -6.59 13.80
N THR A 4 -6.21 -5.34 13.85
CA THR A 4 -6.52 -4.53 12.68
C THR A 4 -5.26 -3.83 12.17
N LEU A 5 -5.25 -3.42 10.89
CA LEU A 5 -4.16 -2.60 10.34
C LEU A 5 -3.93 -1.31 11.14
N LYS A 6 -4.99 -0.75 11.74
CA LYS A 6 -4.90 0.44 12.59
C LYS A 6 -4.10 0.13 13.87
N GLU A 7 -4.45 -0.95 14.57
CA GLU A 7 -3.75 -1.36 15.80
C GLU A 7 -2.28 -1.74 15.54
N ILE A 8 -2.00 -2.41 14.42
CA ILE A 8 -0.62 -2.70 14.00
C ILE A 8 0.15 -1.40 13.72
N THR A 9 -0.47 -0.46 13.03
CA THR A 9 0.13 0.85 12.72
C THR A 9 0.45 1.62 14.00
N GLU A 10 -0.49 1.70 14.94
CA GLU A 10 -0.31 2.36 16.22
C GLU A 10 0.85 1.75 16.99
N THR A 11 0.89 0.42 17.12
CA THR A 11 1.96 -0.31 17.82
C THR A 11 3.34 -0.04 17.22
N LEU A 12 3.49 -0.19 15.90
CA LEU A 12 4.78 0.02 15.22
C LEU A 12 5.23 1.49 15.27
N THR A 13 4.27 2.42 15.19
CA THR A 13 4.56 3.86 15.28
C THR A 13 5.00 4.25 16.68
N GLU A 14 4.35 3.70 17.71
CA GLU A 14 4.73 3.91 19.11
C GLU A 14 6.14 3.39 19.39
N LEU A 15 6.45 2.14 18.99
CA LEU A 15 7.80 1.56 19.12
C LEU A 15 8.88 2.44 18.47
N LYS A 16 8.63 2.88 17.24
CA LYS A 16 9.54 3.77 16.51
C LYS A 16 9.71 5.12 17.23
N THR A 17 8.61 5.72 17.66
CA THR A 17 8.62 7.06 18.27
C THR A 17 9.35 7.04 19.61
N ASN A 18 9.03 6.08 20.46
CA ASN A 18 9.67 5.90 21.77
C ASN A 18 11.18 5.67 21.63
N ASN A 19 11.61 4.87 20.66
CA ASN A 19 13.04 4.65 20.43
C ASN A 19 13.76 5.92 19.95
N LEU A 20 13.15 6.67 19.02
CA LEU A 20 13.73 7.94 18.53
C LEU A 20 13.84 8.99 19.64
N GLU A 21 12.86 9.07 20.54
CA GLU A 21 12.93 9.95 21.71
C GLU A 21 14.03 9.53 22.68
N ALA A 22 14.15 8.22 22.96
CA ALA A 22 15.20 7.69 23.82
C ALA A 22 16.61 7.96 23.24
N ILE A 23 16.80 7.78 21.93
CA ILE A 23 18.06 8.10 21.24
C ILE A 23 18.41 9.58 21.42
N LYS A 24 17.47 10.48 21.12
CA LYS A 24 17.68 11.94 21.25
C LYS A 24 18.06 12.34 22.68
N GLN A 25 17.44 11.74 23.69
CA GLN A 25 17.78 12.00 25.09
C GLN A 25 19.21 11.56 25.41
N VAL A 26 19.59 10.35 24.99
CA VAL A 26 20.95 9.82 25.22
C VAL A 26 21.99 10.65 24.48
N GLU A 27 21.74 11.06 23.24
CA GLU A 27 22.64 11.95 22.48
C GLU A 27 22.83 13.30 23.19
N ALA A 28 21.76 13.90 23.71
CA ALA A 28 21.86 15.13 24.48
C ALA A 28 22.65 14.96 25.80
N GLU A 29 22.52 13.81 26.46
CA GLU A 29 23.32 13.45 27.64
C GLU A 29 24.80 13.23 27.30
N ILE A 30 25.09 12.61 26.16
CA ILE A 30 26.45 12.45 25.62
C ILE A 30 27.09 13.83 25.39
N ASP A 31 26.39 14.76 24.73
CA ASP A 31 26.89 16.12 24.50
C ASP A 31 27.18 16.87 25.80
N LYS A 32 26.28 16.74 26.78
CA LYS A 32 26.50 17.32 28.11
C LYS A 32 27.72 16.72 28.80
N THR A 33 27.91 15.41 28.67
CA THR A 33 29.04 14.69 29.27
C THR A 33 30.36 15.07 28.60
N ASN A 34 30.38 15.19 27.27
CA ASN A 34 31.55 15.68 26.52
C ASN A 34 31.96 17.10 26.93
N ARG A 35 31.00 18.01 27.16
CA ARG A 35 31.29 19.34 27.72
C ARG A 35 31.89 19.27 29.12
N ALA A 36 31.42 18.34 29.97
CA ALA A 36 31.98 18.13 31.31
C ALA A 36 33.41 17.58 31.27
N ILE A 37 33.69 16.66 30.34
CA ILE A 37 35.05 16.14 30.08
C ILE A 37 35.98 17.28 29.69
N ALA A 38 35.62 18.09 28.70
CA ALA A 38 36.43 19.22 28.25
C ALA A 38 36.72 20.21 29.38
N LYS A 39 35.71 20.52 30.20
CA LYS A 39 35.87 21.39 31.37
C LYS A 39 36.82 20.79 32.41
N ALA A 40 36.67 19.50 32.73
CA ALA A 40 37.54 18.83 33.70
C ALA A 40 38.98 18.75 33.22
N GLN A 41 39.20 18.50 31.92
CA GLN A 41 40.53 18.53 31.29
C GLN A 41 41.17 19.92 31.40
N GLN A 42 40.42 20.98 31.11
CA GLN A 42 40.90 22.35 31.26
C GLN A 42 41.29 22.65 32.72
N GLN A 43 40.42 22.33 33.68
CA GLN A 43 40.70 22.54 35.11
C GLN A 43 41.90 21.74 35.61
N GLN A 44 42.12 20.54 35.06
CA GLN A 44 43.28 19.72 35.38
C GLN A 44 44.57 20.37 34.88
N ALA A 45 44.58 20.91 33.66
CA ALA A 45 45.72 21.63 33.10
C ALA A 45 46.04 22.91 33.89
N GLU A 46 45.01 23.73 34.18
CA GLU A 46 45.17 24.97 34.97
C GLU A 46 45.69 24.68 36.39
N ALA A 47 45.20 23.63 37.05
CA ALA A 47 45.68 23.23 38.37
C ALA A 47 47.12 22.72 38.35
N GLN A 48 47.52 22.04 37.27
CA GLN A 48 48.90 21.59 37.07
C GLN A 48 49.84 22.78 36.87
N GLU A 49 49.45 23.80 36.12
CA GLU A 49 50.22 25.05 35.95
C GLU A 49 50.35 25.83 37.26
N ALA A 50 49.30 25.81 38.09
CA ALA A 50 49.26 26.50 39.38
C ALA A 50 49.87 25.70 40.55
N ASP A 51 50.35 24.47 40.32
CA ASP A 51 50.81 23.51 41.34
C ASP A 51 49.77 23.29 42.48
N ASP A 52 48.47 23.37 42.16
CA ASP A 52 47.37 23.15 43.10
C ASP A 52 46.89 21.69 43.04
N MET A 53 47.52 20.85 43.86
CA MET A 53 47.22 19.42 43.94
C MET A 53 45.76 19.11 44.31
N LYS A 54 45.10 19.95 45.12
CA LYS A 54 43.70 19.71 45.52
C LYS A 54 42.75 19.92 44.36
N VAL A 55 42.95 20.98 43.59
CA VAL A 55 42.14 21.24 42.39
C VAL A 55 42.43 20.19 41.32
N TYR A 56 43.70 19.79 41.16
CA TYR A 56 44.09 18.73 40.23
C TYR A 56 43.39 17.40 40.53
N GLU A 57 43.40 16.96 41.79
CA GLU A 57 42.75 15.72 42.21
C GLU A 57 41.23 15.77 41.95
N LYS A 58 40.59 16.92 42.26
CA LYS A 58 39.16 17.11 42.01
C LYS A 58 38.82 17.08 40.52
N ALA A 59 39.64 17.71 39.68
CA ALA A 59 39.49 17.69 38.23
C ALA A 59 39.67 16.28 37.67
N SER A 60 40.68 15.55 38.12
CA SER A 60 40.95 14.15 37.75
C SER A 60 39.78 13.22 38.11
N ASN A 61 39.24 13.35 39.33
CA ASN A 61 38.08 12.60 39.77
C ASN A 61 36.82 12.93 38.94
N SER A 62 36.64 14.21 38.58
CA SER A 62 35.52 14.64 37.73
C SER A 62 35.65 14.09 36.31
N LEU A 63 36.86 14.10 35.76
CA LEU A 63 37.19 13.55 34.45
C LEU A 63 36.92 12.05 34.40
N TRP A 64 37.37 11.30 35.42
CA TRP A 64 37.11 9.86 35.53
C TRP A 64 35.60 9.57 35.56
N LYS A 65 34.83 10.25 36.40
CA LYS A 65 33.37 10.09 36.46
C LYS A 65 32.69 10.39 35.12
N ALA A 66 33.10 11.46 34.45
CA ALA A 66 32.53 11.86 33.17
C ALA A 66 32.86 10.85 32.06
N ASN A 67 34.08 10.33 32.00
CA ASN A 67 34.46 9.28 31.04
C ASN A 67 33.68 7.98 31.26
N THR A 68 33.55 7.52 32.50
CA THR A 68 32.73 6.34 32.84
C THR A 68 31.26 6.53 32.46
N THR A 69 30.74 7.75 32.66
CA THR A 69 29.36 8.10 32.28
C THR A 69 29.20 8.06 30.75
N LEU A 70 30.18 8.59 30.01
CA LEU A 70 30.16 8.58 28.55
C LEU A 70 30.15 7.16 27.99
N GLU A 71 30.96 6.25 28.55
CA GLU A 71 30.98 4.85 28.14
C GLU A 71 29.62 4.16 28.38
N PHE A 72 29.01 4.39 29.54
CA PHE A 72 27.67 3.89 29.84
C PHE A 72 26.63 4.41 28.83
N LEU A 73 26.66 5.71 28.50
CA LEU A 73 25.74 6.32 27.55
C LEU A 73 25.94 5.80 26.13
N LYS A 74 27.20 5.57 25.70
CA LYS A 74 27.50 4.95 24.40
C LYS A 74 26.93 3.53 24.31
N ASN A 75 27.16 2.70 25.34
CA ASN A 75 26.59 1.35 25.39
C ASN A 75 25.05 1.37 25.37
N LYS A 76 24.43 2.36 26.02
CA LYS A 76 22.98 2.55 25.97
C LYS A 76 22.51 2.95 24.57
N LEU A 77 23.24 3.84 23.89
CA LEU A 77 22.95 4.24 22.51
C LEU A 77 23.08 3.08 21.54
N ASP A 78 24.11 2.25 21.68
CA ASP A 78 24.32 1.06 20.85
C ASP A 78 23.13 0.10 20.96
N LYS A 79 22.63 -0.15 22.17
CA LYS A 79 21.42 -0.96 22.40
C LYS A 79 20.16 -0.38 21.78
N LEU A 80 20.01 0.95 21.77
CA LEU A 80 18.86 1.61 21.15
C LEU A 80 18.91 1.57 19.60
N ASN A 81 20.09 1.30 19.04
CA ASN A 81 20.27 1.11 17.60
C ASN A 81 20.11 -0.36 17.14
N GLU A 82 19.95 -1.29 18.09
CA GLU A 82 19.61 -2.67 17.76
C GLU A 82 18.16 -2.76 17.21
N PRO A 83 17.83 -3.83 16.46
CA PRO A 83 16.47 -4.05 15.97
C PRO A 83 15.44 -4.04 17.12
N LEU A 84 14.39 -3.25 16.96
CA LEU A 84 13.30 -3.12 17.95
C LEU A 84 12.43 -4.37 18.09
N LEU A 85 12.52 -5.25 17.11
CA LEU A 85 11.81 -6.51 17.04
C LEU A 85 12.79 -7.58 16.58
N SER A 86 12.62 -8.79 17.08
CA SER A 86 13.26 -9.96 16.50
C SER A 86 12.77 -10.20 15.07
N GLN A 87 13.56 -10.95 14.30
CA GLN A 87 13.16 -11.34 12.95
C GLN A 87 11.84 -12.14 12.95
N ALA A 88 11.64 -13.01 13.95
CA ALA A 88 10.41 -13.79 14.08
C ALA A 88 9.19 -12.90 14.29
N GLU A 89 9.26 -11.96 15.23
CA GLU A 89 8.15 -11.02 15.49
C GLU A 89 7.84 -10.15 14.26
N ALA A 90 8.86 -9.71 13.53
CA ALA A 90 8.67 -8.95 12.29
C ALA A 90 8.00 -9.80 11.19
N MET A 91 8.35 -11.09 11.08
CA MET A 91 7.71 -12.01 10.14
C MET A 91 6.25 -12.30 10.51
N ASP A 92 5.95 -12.45 11.81
CA ASP A 92 4.58 -12.66 12.28
C ASP A 92 3.69 -11.44 12.00
N ILE A 93 4.21 -10.23 12.25
CA ILE A 93 3.49 -8.98 11.91
C ILE A 93 3.28 -8.86 10.40
N LYS A 94 4.28 -9.22 9.59
CA LYS A 94 4.14 -9.24 8.13
C LYS A 94 3.02 -10.18 7.68
N ALA A 95 3.02 -11.41 8.19
CA ALA A 95 1.99 -12.40 7.85
C ALA A 95 0.60 -11.90 8.25
N GLU A 96 0.46 -11.27 9.41
CA GLU A 96 -0.81 -10.70 9.85
C GLU A 96 -1.29 -9.55 8.92
N ILE A 97 -0.37 -8.69 8.45
CA ILE A 97 -0.69 -7.64 7.48
C ILE A 97 -1.18 -8.26 6.16
N GLU A 98 -0.49 -9.30 5.67
CA GLU A 98 -0.85 -10.01 4.43
C GLU A 98 -2.22 -10.67 4.55
N ASP A 99 -2.48 -11.38 5.65
CA ASP A 99 -3.79 -12.03 5.90
C ASP A 99 -4.94 -11.01 5.92
N ILE A 100 -4.75 -9.85 6.57
CA ILE A 100 -5.78 -8.80 6.59
C ILE A 100 -6.00 -8.23 5.19
N PHE A 101 -4.93 -8.02 4.43
CA PHE A 101 -5.02 -7.53 3.06
C PHE A 101 -5.74 -8.53 2.16
N ASP A 102 -5.33 -9.79 2.18
CA ASP A 102 -5.89 -10.85 1.35
C ASP A 102 -7.37 -11.08 1.64
N SER A 103 -7.76 -11.05 2.92
CA SER A 103 -9.17 -11.16 3.32
C SER A 103 -10.03 -10.04 2.72
N LYS A 104 -9.58 -8.78 2.81
CA LYS A 104 -10.29 -7.63 2.22
C LYS A 104 -10.28 -7.67 0.69
N ASN A 105 -9.14 -8.02 0.10
CA ASN A 105 -8.98 -8.08 -1.33
C ASN A 105 -9.88 -9.17 -1.95
N LYS A 106 -10.04 -10.31 -1.27
CA LYS A 106 -11.00 -11.35 -1.65
C LYS A 106 -12.44 -10.82 -1.68
N GLU A 107 -12.84 -10.02 -0.70
CA GLU A 107 -14.16 -9.40 -0.67
C GLU A 107 -14.36 -8.41 -1.82
N TYR A 108 -13.37 -7.55 -2.08
CA TYR A 108 -13.42 -6.63 -3.22
C TYR A 108 -13.47 -7.35 -4.55
N PHE A 109 -12.67 -8.41 -4.70
CA PHE A 109 -12.65 -9.21 -5.91
C PHE A 109 -14.00 -9.90 -6.15
N LYS A 110 -14.65 -10.42 -5.10
CA LYS A 110 -15.99 -10.99 -5.20
C LYS A 110 -17.01 -9.97 -5.72
N LYS A 111 -17.02 -8.75 -5.18
CA LYS A 111 -17.91 -7.67 -5.65
C LYS A 111 -17.62 -7.28 -7.09
N ALA A 112 -16.34 -7.19 -7.47
CA ALA A 112 -15.95 -6.90 -8.85
C ALA A 112 -16.42 -7.99 -9.81
N TYR A 113 -16.28 -9.26 -9.43
CA TYR A 113 -16.76 -10.41 -10.20
C TYR A 113 -18.28 -10.35 -10.42
N GLU A 114 -19.07 -10.10 -9.38
CA GLU A 114 -20.53 -9.99 -9.49
C GLU A 114 -20.96 -8.89 -10.47
N LEU A 115 -20.30 -7.73 -10.44
CA LEU A 115 -20.56 -6.63 -11.36
C LEU A 115 -20.16 -6.97 -12.81
N VAL A 116 -18.99 -7.56 -13.00
CA VAL A 116 -18.51 -7.98 -14.33
C VAL A 116 -19.43 -9.06 -14.91
N LYS A 117 -19.89 -10.00 -14.10
CA LYS A 117 -20.86 -11.02 -14.51
C LYS A 117 -22.17 -10.38 -14.95
N ALA A 118 -22.75 -9.49 -14.14
CA ALA A 118 -23.99 -8.81 -14.50
C ALA A 118 -23.88 -7.98 -15.80
N LEU A 119 -22.74 -7.32 -16.02
CA LEU A 119 -22.47 -6.61 -17.27
C LEU A 119 -22.36 -7.55 -18.47
N THR A 120 -21.73 -8.71 -18.29
CA THR A 120 -21.58 -9.73 -19.33
C THR A 120 -22.95 -10.30 -19.72
N ASP A 121 -23.77 -10.67 -18.74
CA ASP A 121 -25.13 -11.17 -18.96
C ASP A 121 -25.99 -10.15 -19.73
N LYS A 122 -25.83 -8.85 -19.43
CA LYS A 122 -26.53 -7.78 -20.15
C LYS A 122 -26.02 -7.57 -21.57
N ALA A 123 -24.72 -7.71 -21.80
CA ALA A 123 -24.16 -7.64 -23.14
C ALA A 123 -24.65 -8.81 -24.01
N GLU A 124 -24.76 -10.02 -23.44
CA GLU A 124 -25.33 -11.19 -24.12
C GLU A 124 -26.81 -10.97 -24.48
N GLN A 125 -27.62 -10.47 -23.54
CA GLN A 125 -29.03 -10.12 -23.80
C GLN A 125 -29.17 -9.10 -24.94
N SER A 126 -28.39 -8.02 -24.89
CA SER A 126 -28.40 -7.01 -25.95
C SER A 126 -27.98 -7.60 -27.32
N SER A 127 -27.07 -8.56 -27.32
CA SER A 127 -26.64 -9.24 -28.56
C SER A 127 -27.77 -10.09 -29.14
N ALA A 128 -28.49 -10.81 -28.28
CA ALA A 128 -29.63 -11.63 -28.67
C ALA A 128 -30.77 -10.77 -29.25
N ASP A 129 -31.14 -9.68 -28.58
CA ASP A 129 -32.19 -8.76 -29.03
C ASP A 129 -31.86 -8.15 -30.40
N ILE A 130 -30.59 -7.80 -30.64
CA ILE A 130 -30.15 -7.27 -31.94
C ILE A 130 -30.23 -8.33 -33.02
N ASN A 131 -29.79 -9.57 -32.74
CA ASN A 131 -29.90 -10.66 -33.70
C ASN A 131 -31.36 -10.97 -34.05
N GLU A 132 -32.26 -10.91 -33.06
CA GLU A 132 -33.70 -11.04 -33.28
C GLU A 132 -34.24 -9.89 -34.14
N ALA A 133 -33.91 -8.64 -33.81
CA ALA A 133 -34.32 -7.48 -34.58
C ALA A 133 -33.83 -7.55 -36.04
N ASN A 134 -32.57 -7.92 -36.27
CA ASN A 134 -32.01 -8.13 -37.60
C ASN A 134 -32.78 -9.21 -38.37
N SER A 135 -33.07 -10.34 -37.72
CA SER A 135 -33.83 -11.44 -38.32
C SER A 135 -35.24 -11.00 -38.73
N LEU A 136 -35.92 -10.25 -37.87
CA LEU A 136 -37.25 -9.70 -38.17
C LEU A 136 -37.23 -8.70 -39.33
N LEU A 137 -36.20 -7.85 -39.40
CA LEU A 137 -36.04 -6.93 -40.53
C LEU A 137 -35.74 -7.64 -41.84
N GLU A 138 -34.97 -8.74 -41.83
CA GLU A 138 -34.79 -9.57 -43.02
C GLU A 138 -36.12 -10.15 -43.51
N VAL A 139 -36.93 -10.74 -42.62
CA VAL A 139 -38.27 -11.25 -42.97
C VAL A 139 -39.16 -10.15 -43.52
N LEU A 140 -39.21 -8.99 -42.86
CA LEU A 140 -39.99 -7.85 -43.31
C LEU A 140 -39.57 -7.40 -44.72
N HIS A 141 -38.26 -7.27 -44.97
CA HIS A 141 -37.73 -6.77 -46.23
C HIS A 141 -37.90 -7.76 -47.38
N TYR A 142 -37.54 -9.03 -47.16
CA TYR A 142 -37.46 -10.04 -48.21
C TYR A 142 -38.80 -10.75 -48.45
N ASP A 143 -39.48 -11.16 -47.38
CA ASP A 143 -40.66 -12.03 -47.50
C ASP A 143 -41.97 -11.24 -47.59
N ILE A 144 -42.09 -10.20 -46.76
CA ILE A 144 -43.32 -9.39 -46.69
C ILE A 144 -43.32 -8.32 -47.78
N MET A 145 -42.28 -7.51 -47.82
CA MET A 145 -42.20 -6.37 -48.73
C MET A 145 -41.72 -6.76 -50.14
N LYS A 146 -41.06 -7.92 -50.29
CA LYS A 146 -40.55 -8.44 -51.56
C LYS A 146 -39.66 -7.45 -52.32
N HIS A 147 -38.67 -6.88 -51.63
CA HIS A 147 -37.69 -5.94 -52.20
C HIS A 147 -38.27 -4.65 -52.81
N PRO A 148 -39.06 -3.84 -52.09
CA PRO A 148 -39.51 -2.57 -52.63
C PRO A 148 -38.29 -1.64 -52.73
N LYS A 149 -38.04 -1.12 -53.93
CA LYS A 149 -36.84 -0.35 -54.29
C LYS A 149 -36.64 0.97 -53.51
N THR A 150 -37.51 1.34 -52.56
CA THR A 150 -37.60 2.72 -52.06
C THR A 150 -37.90 2.86 -50.56
N TRP A 151 -37.73 1.81 -49.74
CA TRP A 151 -37.91 1.98 -48.29
C TRP A 151 -36.64 2.52 -47.63
N THR A 152 -36.57 3.84 -47.44
CA THR A 152 -35.56 4.52 -46.63
C THR A 152 -36.16 4.90 -45.28
N LEU A 153 -35.63 4.35 -44.18
CA LEU A 153 -36.01 4.68 -42.80
C LEU A 153 -35.43 6.04 -42.35
N GLY A 154 -35.65 7.10 -43.14
CA GLY A 154 -35.11 8.44 -42.83
C GLY A 154 -33.59 8.54 -43.00
N THR A 155 -33.15 9.74 -43.42
CA THR A 155 -31.78 10.17 -43.77
C THR A 155 -30.81 9.07 -44.21
N ASP A 156 -30.75 8.85 -45.52
CA ASP A 156 -29.64 8.22 -46.27
C ASP A 156 -29.11 6.87 -45.76
N THR A 157 -30.00 5.97 -45.34
CA THR A 157 -29.63 4.55 -45.13
C THR A 157 -30.45 3.65 -46.04
N ASP A 158 -29.83 3.32 -47.18
CA ASP A 158 -30.27 2.25 -48.06
C ASP A 158 -30.07 0.90 -47.33
N ILE A 159 -31.15 0.17 -47.02
CA ILE A 159 -31.10 -1.11 -46.29
C ILE A 159 -30.25 -2.14 -47.04
N THR A 160 -30.10 -1.98 -48.37
CA THR A 160 -29.19 -2.80 -49.16
C THR A 160 -27.71 -2.64 -48.78
N LYS A 161 -27.34 -1.56 -48.07
CA LYS A 161 -25.98 -1.27 -47.59
C LYS A 161 -25.77 -1.46 -46.09
N HIS A 162 -26.83 -1.58 -45.29
CA HIS A 162 -26.75 -1.86 -43.85
C HIS A 162 -27.69 -3.01 -43.49
N LYS A 163 -27.17 -4.24 -43.56
CA LYS A 163 -27.85 -5.45 -43.09
C LYS A 163 -27.99 -5.52 -41.56
N ASP A 164 -27.32 -4.64 -40.82
CA ASP A 164 -27.21 -4.74 -39.37
C ASP A 164 -27.77 -3.49 -38.70
N VAL A 165 -28.76 -3.67 -37.83
CA VAL A 165 -29.48 -2.62 -37.12
C VAL A 165 -28.56 -1.65 -36.40
N PHE A 166 -27.47 -2.09 -35.78
CA PHE A 166 -26.46 -1.19 -35.19
C PHE A 166 -25.10 -1.87 -34.98
N GLY A 167 -24.21 -1.81 -35.99
CA GLY A 167 -22.80 -2.23 -35.86
C GLY A 167 -21.91 -1.29 -35.03
N LEU A 168 -22.45 -0.22 -34.43
CA LEU A 168 -21.65 0.85 -33.80
C LEU A 168 -21.46 0.71 -32.28
N TYR A 169 -22.31 -0.05 -31.58
CA TYR A 169 -22.18 -0.24 -30.12
C TYR A 169 -21.48 -1.54 -29.72
N PHE A 170 -21.05 -2.34 -30.70
CA PHE A 170 -20.53 -3.68 -30.51
C PHE A 170 -19.02 -3.74 -30.72
N ASN A 171 -18.26 -3.79 -29.62
CA ASN A 171 -17.11 -4.69 -29.47
C ASN A 171 -16.31 -4.55 -28.17
N THR A 172 -16.66 -3.69 -27.23
CA THR A 172 -15.67 -3.27 -26.21
C THR A 172 -15.89 -3.79 -24.80
N ILE A 173 -17.04 -4.36 -24.45
CA ILE A 173 -17.28 -4.82 -23.07
C ILE A 173 -16.73 -6.24 -22.87
N SER A 174 -17.25 -7.24 -23.59
CA SER A 174 -16.89 -8.67 -23.42
C SER A 174 -15.47 -9.06 -23.90
N SER A 175 -14.80 -8.21 -24.69
CA SER A 175 -13.51 -8.50 -25.32
C SER A 175 -12.29 -8.00 -24.54
N THR A 176 -12.47 -7.26 -23.44
CA THR A 176 -11.34 -6.73 -22.68
C THR A 176 -10.64 -7.83 -21.89
N ASN A 177 -9.31 -7.90 -21.99
CA ASN A 177 -8.47 -8.83 -21.23
C ASN A 177 -8.73 -8.76 -19.71
N PHE A 178 -9.13 -7.59 -19.21
CA PHE A 178 -9.53 -7.39 -17.82
C PHE A 178 -10.80 -8.17 -17.44
N ILE A 179 -11.87 -8.10 -18.24
CA ILE A 179 -13.12 -8.82 -17.97
C ILE A 179 -12.89 -10.34 -18.00
N GLN A 180 -12.11 -10.83 -18.97
CA GLN A 180 -11.75 -12.25 -19.07
C GLN A 180 -10.93 -12.72 -17.86
N ALA A 181 -9.98 -11.91 -17.38
CA ALA A 181 -9.19 -12.24 -16.19
C ALA A 181 -10.04 -12.27 -14.91
N VAL A 182 -10.95 -11.30 -14.74
CA VAL A 182 -11.85 -11.24 -13.57
C VAL A 182 -12.81 -12.44 -13.55
N LEU A 183 -13.41 -12.80 -14.69
CA LEU A 183 -14.29 -13.96 -14.79
C LEU A 183 -13.56 -15.27 -14.50
N LYS A 184 -12.35 -15.44 -15.06
CA LYS A 184 -11.53 -16.65 -14.85
C LYS A 184 -11.10 -16.83 -13.39
N GLN A 185 -10.64 -15.77 -12.73
CA GLN A 185 -10.26 -15.83 -11.31
C GLN A 185 -11.48 -15.97 -10.39
N GLY A 186 -12.62 -15.37 -10.73
CA GLY A 186 -13.85 -15.46 -9.93
C GLY A 186 -14.54 -16.82 -10.02
N GLY A 187 -14.43 -17.51 -11.16
CA GLY A 187 -14.88 -18.90 -11.30
C GLY A 187 -14.10 -19.87 -10.40
N ASN A 188 -12.77 -19.73 -10.34
CA ASN A 188 -11.91 -20.61 -9.53
C ASN A 188 -11.98 -20.36 -8.01
N ASN A 189 -12.49 -19.20 -7.57
CA ASN A 189 -12.53 -18.82 -6.15
C ASN A 189 -13.90 -19.08 -5.47
N ASN A 190 -14.89 -19.59 -6.20
CA ASN A 190 -16.25 -19.89 -5.72
C ASN A 190 -16.57 -21.39 -5.67
N ASP A 191 -15.63 -22.27 -6.07
CA ASP A 191 -15.64 -23.72 -5.84
C ASP A 191 -14.86 -24.07 -4.56
#